data_AF-A0A7W5BW02-F1
#
_entry.id   AF-A0A7W5BW02-F1
#
_cell.length_a   1.000
_cell.length_b   1.000
_cell.length_c   1.000
_cell.angle_alpha   90.00
_cell.angle_beta   90.00
_cell.angle_gamma   90.00
#
_symmetry.space_group_name_H-M   'P 1'
#
loop_
_entity.id
_entity.type
_entity.pdbx_description
1 polymer ?
#
loop_
_entity_poly.entity_id
_entity_poly.type
_entity_poly.pdbx_seq_one_letter_code
_entity_poly.pdbx_strand_id
1 'polypeptide(L)'
;MRGEGLLRPIFLYPMALSFIVTGVAWKWFLDPGLGLEQTLHHFGWTSFHFDWIKNKDFVIYTVVIAGVWQASGFVMAMFLAGLRGIDGEIMKAAEIDGASPFQLYRRIVIPLLRPIFLSAFIVLAHMAIKSYDLVVALTSGGPGGSAWLPSNFMYEYTFKRNEMAVGSASAIIMLMTISAIIVPYLYSELKEKAR
;
A
#
# COMPACT_ATOMS: atom_id res chain seq x y z
N MET A 1 19.43 8.79 -13.40
CA MET A 1 20.21 8.25 -12.24
C MET A 1 20.85 6.92 -12.64
N ARG A 2 22.10 6.62 -12.27
CA ARG A 2 22.71 5.31 -12.56
C ARG A 2 22.00 4.23 -11.70
N GLY A 3 21.28 3.30 -12.34
CA GLY A 3 20.47 2.26 -11.65
C GLY A 3 18.94 2.39 -11.83
N GLU A 4 18.46 3.52 -12.37
CA GLU A 4 17.04 3.78 -12.60
C GLU A 4 16.37 2.73 -13.50
N GLY A 5 17.08 2.25 -14.52
CA GLY A 5 16.58 1.23 -15.45
C GLY A 5 16.40 -0.16 -14.85
N LEU A 6 17.12 -0.50 -13.76
CA LEU A 6 17.00 -1.78 -13.07
C LEU A 6 16.03 -1.73 -11.90
N LEU A 7 16.02 -0.63 -11.13
CA LEU A 7 15.11 -0.47 -10.00
C LEU A 7 13.66 -0.27 -10.46
N ARG A 8 13.44 0.47 -11.56
CA ARG A 8 12.09 0.76 -12.07
C ARG A 8 11.28 -0.52 -12.36
N PRO A 9 11.77 -1.51 -13.13
CA PRO A 9 11.04 -2.76 -13.31
C PRO A 9 10.69 -3.43 -11.99
N ILE A 10 11.66 -3.59 -11.07
CA ILE A 10 11.47 -4.28 -9.78
C ILE A 10 10.33 -3.66 -8.97
N PHE A 11 10.26 -2.33 -8.89
CA PHE A 11 9.17 -1.64 -8.18
C PHE A 11 7.86 -1.61 -8.97
N LEU A 12 7.89 -1.64 -10.30
CA LEU A 12 6.68 -1.62 -11.13
C LEU A 12 6.03 -3.01 -11.29
N TYR A 13 6.79 -4.09 -11.19
CA TYR A 13 6.27 -5.47 -11.28
C TYR A 13 5.10 -5.74 -10.31
N PRO A 14 5.17 -5.40 -9.01
CA PRO A 14 4.07 -5.60 -8.08
C PRO A 14 2.77 -4.90 -8.50
N MET A 15 2.87 -3.69 -9.06
CA MET A 15 1.69 -2.93 -9.51
C MET A 15 1.02 -3.59 -10.72
N ALA A 16 1.78 -4.29 -11.55
CA ALA A 16 1.23 -4.97 -12.73
C ALA A 16 0.39 -6.21 -12.37
N LEU A 17 0.50 -6.73 -11.14
CA LEU A 17 -0.25 -7.88 -10.67
C LEU A 17 -1.62 -7.46 -10.08
N SER A 18 -2.63 -8.29 -10.30
CA SER A 18 -3.93 -8.11 -9.64
C SER A 18 -3.82 -8.41 -8.14
N PHE A 19 -4.68 -7.79 -7.33
CA PHE A 19 -4.73 -8.04 -5.88
C PHE A 19 -4.96 -9.51 -5.53
N ILE A 20 -5.74 -10.23 -6.34
CA ILE A 20 -5.99 -11.66 -6.16
C ILE A 20 -4.70 -12.47 -6.38
N VAL A 21 -3.98 -12.22 -7.48
CA VAL A 21 -2.73 -12.93 -7.77
C VAL A 21 -1.69 -12.66 -6.70
N THR A 22 -1.55 -11.39 -6.28
CA THR A 22 -0.68 -11.01 -5.17
C THR A 22 -1.06 -11.76 -3.89
N GLY A 23 -2.34 -11.76 -3.51
CA GLY A 23 -2.79 -12.45 -2.30
C GLY A 23 -2.53 -13.95 -2.33
N VAL A 24 -2.76 -14.62 -3.47
CA VAL A 24 -2.48 -16.06 -3.61
C VAL A 24 -0.98 -16.34 -3.56
N ALA A 25 -0.15 -15.54 -4.23
CA ALA A 25 1.30 -15.70 -4.21
C ALA A 25 1.86 -15.55 -2.80
N TRP A 26 1.43 -14.51 -2.06
CA TRP A 26 1.81 -14.32 -0.67
C TRP A 26 1.26 -15.43 0.24
N LYS A 27 0.06 -15.96 -0.03
CA LYS A 27 -0.48 -17.09 0.73
C LYS A 27 0.41 -18.32 0.64
N TRP A 28 0.87 -18.67 -0.56
CA TRP A 28 1.80 -19.78 -0.76
C TRP A 28 3.16 -19.51 -0.14
N PHE A 29 3.67 -18.29 -0.28
CA PHE A 29 4.95 -17.89 0.30
C PHE A 29 4.95 -17.97 1.84
N LEU A 30 3.84 -17.57 2.48
CA LEU A 30 3.70 -17.56 3.93
C LEU A 30 3.16 -18.89 4.49
N ASP A 31 2.82 -19.87 3.65
CA ASP A 31 2.31 -21.16 4.11
C ASP A 31 3.43 -21.94 4.82
N PRO A 32 3.25 -22.35 6.09
CA PRO A 32 4.29 -23.09 6.82
C PRO A 32 4.70 -24.43 6.18
N GLY A 33 3.78 -25.06 5.44
CA GLY A 33 3.96 -26.39 4.86
C GLY A 33 4.54 -26.41 3.44
N LEU A 34 4.57 -25.27 2.74
CA LEU A 34 5.09 -25.16 1.36
C LEU A 34 6.03 -23.97 1.13
N GLY A 35 5.90 -22.92 1.93
CA GLY A 35 6.51 -21.62 1.71
C GLY A 35 7.88 -21.45 2.35
N LEU A 36 8.08 -20.26 2.91
CA LEU A 36 9.36 -19.82 3.47
C LEU A 36 9.86 -20.74 4.60
N GLU A 37 8.96 -21.15 5.50
CA GLU A 37 9.32 -22.01 6.64
C GLU A 37 9.86 -23.36 6.16
N GLN A 38 9.10 -24.06 5.30
CA GLN A 38 9.54 -25.33 4.74
C GLN A 38 10.87 -25.17 3.97
N THR A 39 11.01 -24.12 3.17
CA THR A 39 12.25 -23.86 2.41
C THR A 39 13.46 -23.74 3.35
N LEU A 40 13.33 -23.01 4.45
CA LEU A 40 14.40 -22.86 5.44
C LEU A 40 14.69 -24.16 6.21
N HIS A 41 13.67 -24.99 6.46
CA HIS A 41 13.87 -26.33 7.02
C HIS A 41 14.69 -27.22 6.10
N HIS A 42 14.46 -27.15 4.78
CA HIS A 42 15.25 -27.89 3.78
C HIS A 42 16.72 -27.42 3.74
N PHE A 43 16.99 -26.16 4.05
CA PHE A 43 18.36 -25.63 4.19
C PHE A 43 19.01 -25.95 5.55
N GLY A 44 18.34 -26.71 6.43
CA GLY A 44 18.88 -27.16 7.71
C GLY A 44 18.45 -26.33 8.92
N TRP A 45 17.60 -25.30 8.76
CA TRP A 45 17.07 -24.51 9.87
C TRP A 45 15.74 -25.06 10.39
N THR A 46 15.75 -26.30 10.89
CA THR A 46 14.53 -27.00 11.35
C THR A 46 13.84 -26.36 12.55
N SER A 47 14.49 -25.45 13.27
CA SER A 47 13.91 -24.71 14.39
C SER A 47 13.23 -23.40 14.01
N PHE A 48 13.33 -22.99 12.73
CA PHE A 48 12.69 -21.76 12.27
C PHE A 48 11.18 -21.95 12.22
N HIS A 49 10.41 -21.00 12.74
CA HIS A 49 8.95 -21.07 12.71
C HIS A 49 8.38 -19.74 12.25
N PHE A 50 7.48 -19.78 11.27
CA PHE A 50 6.91 -18.59 10.68
C PHE A 50 5.44 -18.81 10.33
N ASP A 51 4.62 -18.78 11.37
CA ASP A 51 3.19 -19.06 11.33
C ASP A 51 2.32 -17.79 11.38
N TRP A 52 2.87 -16.64 10.97
CA TRP A 52 2.18 -15.34 11.06
C TRP A 52 0.82 -15.35 10.37
N ILE A 53 0.69 -16.06 9.25
CA ILE A 53 -0.58 -16.21 8.52
C ILE A 53 -1.65 -16.98 9.32
N LYS A 54 -1.23 -17.84 10.27
CA LYS A 54 -2.09 -18.64 11.14
C LYS A 54 -2.31 -18.00 12.52
N ASN A 55 -1.46 -17.05 12.91
CA ASN A 55 -1.55 -16.38 14.19
C ASN A 55 -2.50 -15.17 14.14
N LYS A 56 -3.49 -15.13 15.04
CA LYS A 56 -4.53 -14.10 15.09
C LYS A 56 -3.98 -12.68 15.21
N ASP A 57 -2.90 -12.51 15.98
CA ASP A 57 -2.31 -11.21 16.27
C ASP A 57 -1.39 -10.75 15.13
N PHE A 58 -0.79 -11.70 14.39
CA PHE A 58 0.19 -11.39 13.35
C PHE A 58 -0.35 -11.36 11.92
N VAL A 59 -1.50 -11.99 11.66
CA VAL A 59 -2.05 -12.14 10.32
C VAL A 59 -2.29 -10.80 9.61
N ILE A 60 -2.67 -9.76 10.34
CA ILE A 60 -2.90 -8.43 9.75
C ILE A 60 -1.60 -7.86 9.18
N TYR A 61 -0.45 -8.11 9.81
CA TYR A 61 0.84 -7.66 9.29
C TYR A 61 1.18 -8.36 7.98
N THR A 62 0.76 -9.62 7.78
CA THR A 62 0.98 -10.30 6.50
C THR A 62 0.23 -9.63 5.34
N VAL A 63 -1.03 -9.21 5.59
CA VAL A 63 -1.82 -8.42 4.64
C VAL A 63 -1.15 -7.07 4.37
N VAL A 64 -0.69 -6.39 5.42
CA VAL A 64 -0.02 -5.08 5.31
C VAL A 64 1.27 -5.20 4.48
N ILE A 65 2.11 -6.21 4.73
CA ILE A 65 3.35 -6.42 3.98
C ILE A 65 3.06 -6.66 2.49
N ALA A 66 2.09 -7.54 2.18
CA ALA A 66 1.69 -7.81 0.80
C ALA A 66 1.13 -6.55 0.11
N GLY A 67 0.32 -5.77 0.83
CA GLY A 67 -0.26 -4.52 0.36
C GLY A 67 0.79 -3.45 0.11
N VAL A 68 1.75 -3.27 1.03
CA VAL A 68 2.88 -2.33 0.88
C VAL A 68 3.76 -2.74 -0.29
N TRP A 69 4.04 -4.03 -0.43
CA TRP A 69 4.80 -4.55 -1.57
C TRP A 69 4.11 -4.20 -2.90
N GLN A 70 2.80 -4.44 -2.99
CA GLN A 70 2.02 -4.12 -4.19
C GLN A 70 1.93 -2.61 -4.45
N ALA A 71 1.75 -1.80 -3.41
CA ALA A 71 1.64 -0.34 -3.50
C ALA A 71 2.99 0.36 -3.76
N SER A 72 4.12 -0.30 -3.49
CA SER A 72 5.46 0.30 -3.57
C SER A 72 5.74 0.90 -4.95
N GLY A 73 5.31 0.25 -6.03
CA GLY A 73 5.44 0.75 -7.39
C GLY A 73 4.68 2.04 -7.65
N PHE A 74 3.48 2.15 -7.09
CA PHE A 74 2.63 3.33 -7.25
C PHE A 74 3.24 4.52 -6.55
N VAL A 75 3.66 4.33 -5.31
CA VAL A 75 4.36 5.36 -4.53
C VAL A 75 5.65 5.77 -5.23
N MET A 76 6.47 4.82 -5.68
CA MET A 76 7.71 5.10 -6.41
C MET A 76 7.44 5.95 -7.65
N ALA A 77 6.42 5.60 -8.46
CA ALA A 77 6.06 6.35 -9.65
C ALA A 77 5.63 7.79 -9.33
N MET A 78 4.80 7.98 -8.29
CA MET A 78 4.38 9.30 -7.83
C MET A 78 5.56 10.17 -7.37
N PHE A 79 6.43 9.60 -6.53
CA PHE A 79 7.60 10.32 -6.03
C PHE A 79 8.61 10.64 -7.13
N LEU A 80 8.81 9.73 -8.10
CA LEU A 80 9.67 9.97 -9.24
C LEU A 80 9.11 11.08 -10.16
N ALA A 81 7.80 11.10 -10.40
CA ALA A 81 7.15 12.19 -11.13
C ALA A 81 7.34 13.52 -10.41
N GLY A 82 7.22 13.51 -9.09
CA GLY A 82 7.48 14.65 -8.22
C GLY A 82 8.88 15.20 -8.28
N LEU A 83 9.86 14.32 -8.09
CA LEU A 83 11.27 14.66 -8.15
C LEU A 83 11.66 15.24 -9.52
N ARG A 84 11.05 14.75 -10.61
CA ARG A 84 11.24 15.29 -11.96
C ARG A 84 10.59 16.66 -12.18
N GLY A 85 9.62 17.02 -11.35
CA GLY A 85 8.99 18.35 -11.37
C GLY A 85 9.78 19.43 -10.63
N ILE A 86 10.82 19.06 -9.87
CA ILE A 86 11.68 20.04 -9.18
C ILE A 86 12.61 20.69 -10.21
N ASP A 87 12.62 22.03 -10.23
CA ASP A 87 13.50 22.80 -11.12
C ASP A 87 14.98 22.54 -10.79
N GLY A 88 15.73 22.10 -11.80
CA GLY A 88 17.17 21.85 -11.67
C GLY A 88 17.97 23.11 -11.37
N GLU A 89 17.47 24.31 -11.71
CA GLU A 89 18.13 25.57 -11.40
C GLU A 89 18.09 25.89 -9.91
N ILE A 90 17.01 25.56 -9.19
CA ILE A 90 16.93 25.69 -7.72
C ILE A 90 18.00 24.81 -7.06
N MET A 91 18.20 23.61 -7.60
CA MET A 91 19.17 22.64 -7.08
C MET A 91 20.60 23.12 -7.30
N LYS A 92 20.92 23.62 -8.51
CA LYS A 92 22.24 24.20 -8.82
C LYS A 92 22.52 25.45 -8.00
N ALA A 93 21.53 26.33 -7.81
CA ALA A 93 21.69 27.53 -6.99
C ALA A 93 22.03 27.16 -5.53
N ALA A 94 21.34 26.17 -4.96
CA ALA A 94 21.63 25.69 -3.61
C ALA A 94 23.03 25.05 -3.50
N GLU A 95 23.50 24.35 -4.54
CA GLU A 95 24.86 23.83 -4.59
C GLU A 95 25.92 24.95 -4.66
N ILE A 96 25.65 26.02 -5.42
CA ILE A 96 26.51 27.21 -5.49
C ILE A 96 26.57 27.93 -4.13
N ASP A 97 25.45 27.98 -3.40
CA ASP A 97 25.36 28.52 -2.04
C ASP A 97 26.04 27.62 -0.96
N GLY A 98 26.67 26.52 -1.38
CA GLY A 98 27.41 25.61 -0.49
C GLY A 98 26.53 24.65 0.30
N ALA A 99 25.29 24.40 -0.13
CA ALA A 99 24.43 23.43 0.53
C ALA A 99 24.98 22.01 0.37
N SER A 100 25.18 21.31 1.49
CA SER A 100 25.52 19.89 1.47
C SER A 100 24.35 19.04 0.94
N PRO A 101 24.60 17.85 0.36
CA PRO A 101 23.53 16.98 -0.16
C PRO A 101 22.44 16.69 0.88
N PHE A 102 22.79 16.49 2.15
CA PHE A 102 21.82 16.26 3.22
C PHE A 102 20.93 17.48 3.50
N GLN A 103 21.51 18.69 3.50
CA GLN A 103 20.75 19.94 3.65
C GLN A 103 19.81 20.13 2.47
N LEU A 104 20.27 19.84 1.25
CA LEU A 104 19.50 19.93 0.04
C LEU A 104 18.28 18.98 0.09
N TYR A 105 18.46 17.71 0.46
CA TYR A 105 17.33 16.78 0.62
C TYR A 105 16.35 17.23 1.70
N ARG A 106 16.85 17.62 2.88
CA ARG A 106 16.00 17.95 4.03
C ARG A 106 15.28 19.29 3.91
N ARG A 107 15.91 20.31 3.33
CA ARG A 107 15.40 21.68 3.29
C ARG A 107 14.73 22.06 1.97
N ILE A 108 15.06 21.38 0.88
CA ILE A 108 14.52 21.70 -0.45
C ILE A 108 13.64 20.56 -0.94
N VAL A 109 14.21 19.36 -1.13
CA VAL A 109 13.50 18.25 -1.77
C VAL A 109 12.31 17.77 -0.93
N ILE A 110 12.50 17.43 0.34
CA ILE A 110 11.42 16.91 1.20
C ILE A 110 10.27 17.92 1.33
N PRO A 111 10.50 19.22 1.59
CA PRO A 111 9.44 20.22 1.61
C PRO A 111 8.70 20.36 0.27
N LEU A 112 9.40 20.34 -0.86
CA LEU A 112 8.77 20.41 -2.19
C LEU A 112 7.95 19.16 -2.53
N LEU A 113 8.31 18.00 -1.98
CA LEU A 113 7.56 16.74 -2.18
C LEU A 113 6.38 16.56 -1.22
N ARG A 114 6.15 17.48 -0.27
CA ARG A 114 5.00 17.44 0.66
C ARG A 114 3.64 17.21 -0.01
N PRO A 115 3.25 17.94 -1.08
CA PRO A 115 1.96 17.70 -1.73
C PRO A 115 1.85 16.26 -2.23
N ILE A 116 2.94 15.71 -2.78
CA ILE A 116 2.98 14.35 -3.34
C ILE A 116 2.89 13.29 -2.25
N PHE A 117 3.53 13.52 -1.10
CA PHE A 117 3.37 12.66 0.07
C PHE A 117 1.90 12.62 0.52
N LEU A 118 1.24 13.77 0.58
CA LEU A 118 -0.16 13.88 0.99
C LEU A 118 -1.10 13.22 -0.02
N SER A 119 -0.87 13.43 -1.33
CA SER A 119 -1.58 12.73 -2.39
C SER A 119 -1.43 11.21 -2.28
N ALA A 120 -0.19 10.72 -2.11
CA ALA A 120 0.10 9.30 -2.00
C ALA A 120 -0.57 8.69 -0.77
N PHE A 121 -0.47 9.36 0.38
CA PHE A 121 -1.11 8.92 1.62
C PHE A 121 -2.63 8.73 1.46
N ILE A 122 -3.30 9.68 0.82
CA ILE A 122 -4.76 9.65 0.66
C ILE A 122 -5.20 8.56 -0.30
N VAL A 123 -4.51 8.41 -1.43
CA VAL A 123 -4.79 7.33 -2.39
C VAL A 123 -4.57 5.97 -1.75
N LEU A 124 -3.49 5.80 -0.98
CA LEU A 124 -3.22 4.56 -0.26
C LEU A 124 -4.24 4.28 0.84
N ALA A 125 -4.65 5.30 1.61
CA ALA A 125 -5.69 5.15 2.62
C ALA A 125 -7.01 4.69 1.99
N HIS A 126 -7.38 5.28 0.85
CA HIS A 126 -8.54 4.85 0.07
C HIS A 126 -8.43 3.38 -0.38
N MET A 127 -7.27 2.99 -0.95
CA MET A 127 -7.02 1.62 -1.37
C MET A 127 -7.08 0.63 -0.21
N ALA A 128 -6.52 0.99 0.95
CA ALA A 128 -6.50 0.15 2.15
C ALA A 128 -7.92 -0.12 2.69
N ILE A 129 -8.77 0.90 2.80
CA ILE A 129 -10.14 0.76 3.34
C ILE A 129 -10.98 -0.21 2.51
N LYS A 130 -10.81 -0.20 1.18
CA LYS A 130 -11.59 -1.03 0.25
C LYS A 130 -10.89 -2.34 -0.13
N SER A 131 -9.78 -2.71 0.50
CA SER A 131 -8.90 -3.83 0.06
C SER A 131 -9.48 -5.23 0.33
N TYR A 132 -10.59 -5.56 -0.33
CA TYR A 132 -11.26 -6.85 -0.19
C TYR A 132 -10.46 -7.99 -0.83
N ASP A 133 -10.05 -7.80 -2.09
CA ASP A 133 -9.47 -8.86 -2.93
C ASP A 133 -8.20 -9.44 -2.32
N LEU A 134 -7.31 -8.57 -1.82
CA LEU A 134 -6.05 -8.98 -1.19
C LEU A 134 -6.31 -9.78 0.08
N VAL A 135 -7.18 -9.29 0.97
CA VAL A 135 -7.51 -9.96 2.23
C VAL A 135 -8.13 -11.33 1.99
N VAL A 136 -9.08 -11.41 1.06
CA VAL A 136 -9.78 -12.67 0.80
C VAL A 136 -8.88 -13.70 0.15
N ALA A 137 -8.06 -13.28 -0.81
CA ALA A 137 -7.10 -14.15 -1.48
C ALA A 137 -6.01 -14.65 -0.53
N LEU A 138 -5.51 -13.79 0.36
CA LEU A 138 -4.40 -14.11 1.26
C LEU A 138 -4.86 -14.94 2.47
N THR A 139 -5.88 -14.48 3.20
CA THR A 139 -6.24 -15.02 4.52
C THR A 139 -7.71 -15.43 4.62
N SER A 140 -8.52 -15.10 3.61
CA SER A 140 -9.99 -15.22 3.69
C SER A 140 -10.58 -14.49 4.91
N GLY A 141 -9.88 -13.46 5.40
CA GLY A 141 -10.25 -12.68 6.60
C GLY A 141 -9.88 -13.33 7.94
N GLY A 142 -9.13 -14.44 7.96
CA GLY A 142 -8.82 -15.20 9.17
C GLY A 142 -7.61 -14.70 9.97
N PRO A 143 -7.27 -15.39 11.10
CA PRO A 143 -8.10 -16.32 11.88
C PRO A 143 -9.17 -15.61 12.71
N GLY A 144 -10.39 -16.16 12.75
CA GLY A 144 -11.47 -15.64 13.60
C GLY A 144 -11.88 -14.19 13.30
N GLY A 145 -11.70 -13.73 12.06
CA GLY A 145 -12.05 -12.38 11.63
C GLY A 145 -11.00 -11.31 11.96
N SER A 146 -9.79 -11.66 12.43
CA SER A 146 -8.80 -10.66 12.86
C SER A 146 -8.22 -9.81 11.73
N ALA A 147 -8.38 -10.22 10.47
CA ALA A 147 -8.00 -9.44 9.30
C ALA A 147 -9.21 -8.86 8.54
N TRP A 148 -10.39 -8.77 9.17
CA TRP A 148 -11.58 -8.22 8.51
C TRP A 148 -11.47 -6.72 8.25
N LEU A 149 -11.76 -6.33 7.01
CA LEU A 149 -11.96 -4.94 6.61
C LEU A 149 -13.47 -4.65 6.43
N PRO A 150 -13.87 -3.37 6.39
CA PRO A 150 -15.26 -2.99 6.11
C PRO A 150 -15.81 -3.60 4.82
N SER A 151 -14.96 -3.79 3.81
CA SER A 151 -15.32 -4.43 2.55
C SER A 151 -15.65 -5.92 2.70
N ASN A 152 -15.02 -6.64 3.64
CA ASN A 152 -15.37 -8.02 3.97
C ASN A 152 -16.75 -8.10 4.60
N PHE A 153 -17.06 -7.20 5.53
CA PHE A 153 -18.38 -7.12 6.17
C PHE A 153 -19.48 -6.90 5.12
N MET A 154 -19.29 -5.92 4.24
CA MET A 154 -20.23 -5.64 3.16
C MET A 154 -20.47 -6.87 2.28
N TYR A 155 -19.40 -7.56 1.87
CA TYR A 155 -19.51 -8.74 1.02
C TYR A 155 -20.22 -9.90 1.73
N GLU A 156 -19.85 -10.19 2.97
CA GLU A 156 -20.42 -11.28 3.77
C GLU A 156 -21.94 -11.13 3.94
N TYR A 157 -22.39 -9.94 4.36
CA TYR A 157 -23.81 -9.67 4.59
C TYR A 157 -24.61 -9.61 3.29
N THR A 158 -24.05 -9.05 2.22
CA THR A 158 -24.75 -8.97 0.93
C THR A 158 -24.88 -10.34 0.28
N PHE A 159 -23.76 -11.06 0.12
CA PHE A 159 -23.69 -12.21 -0.80
C PHE A 159 -23.73 -13.57 -0.11
N LYS A 160 -23.28 -13.68 1.14
CA LYS A 160 -23.30 -14.98 1.85
C LYS A 160 -24.50 -15.12 2.77
N ARG A 161 -24.91 -14.04 3.44
CA ARG A 161 -26.08 -14.02 4.33
C ARG A 161 -27.38 -13.64 3.64
N ASN A 162 -27.30 -13.14 2.40
CA ASN A 162 -28.46 -12.62 1.66
C ASN A 162 -29.20 -11.46 2.38
N GLU A 163 -28.50 -10.75 3.27
CA GLU A 163 -28.98 -9.57 3.99
C GLU A 163 -28.63 -8.30 3.19
N MET A 164 -29.19 -8.17 1.98
CA MET A 164 -28.86 -7.07 1.07
C MET A 164 -29.07 -5.67 1.68
N ALA A 165 -30.05 -5.50 2.57
CA ALA A 165 -30.29 -4.21 3.24
C ALA A 165 -29.12 -3.81 4.15
N VAL A 166 -28.60 -4.75 4.96
CA VAL A 166 -27.45 -4.53 5.84
C VAL A 166 -26.19 -4.33 5.03
N GLY A 167 -25.99 -5.16 4.00
CA GLY A 167 -24.89 -5.02 3.05
C GLY A 167 -24.86 -3.65 2.38
N SER A 168 -26.00 -3.18 1.88
CA SER A 168 -26.14 -1.86 1.24
C SER A 168 -25.88 -0.73 2.23
N ALA A 169 -26.41 -0.80 3.45
CA ALA A 169 -26.15 0.19 4.48
C ALA A 169 -24.65 0.30 4.80
N SER A 170 -23.96 -0.85 4.93
CA SER A 170 -22.51 -0.87 5.16
C SER A 170 -21.71 -0.29 3.98
N ALA A 171 -22.14 -0.50 2.75
CA ALA A 171 -21.53 0.09 1.56
C ALA A 171 -21.66 1.62 1.56
N ILE A 172 -22.84 2.14 1.93
CA ILE A 172 -23.07 3.59 2.06
C ILE A 172 -22.21 4.20 3.17
N ILE A 173 -22.09 3.53 4.32
CA ILE A 173 -21.20 3.99 5.41
C ILE A 173 -19.75 4.03 4.92
N MET A 174 -19.27 2.97 4.25
CA MET A 174 -17.91 2.93 3.70
C MET A 174 -17.69 4.05 2.67
N LEU A 175 -18.67 4.32 1.80
CA LEU A 175 -18.62 5.43 0.85
C LEU A 175 -18.54 6.79 1.57
N MET A 176 -19.34 7.01 2.62
CA MET A 176 -19.29 8.24 3.40
C MET A 176 -17.93 8.42 4.07
N THR A 177 -17.36 7.37 4.67
CA THR A 177 -16.04 7.42 5.31
C THR A 177 -14.94 7.78 4.31
N ILE A 178 -14.93 7.12 3.14
CA ILE A 178 -13.97 7.42 2.08
C ILE A 178 -14.15 8.85 1.57
N SER A 179 -15.40 9.29 1.35
CA SER A 179 -15.70 10.63 0.85
C SER A 179 -15.29 11.72 1.83
N ALA A 180 -15.45 11.48 3.13
CA ALA A 180 -15.01 12.40 4.18
C ALA A 180 -13.49 12.64 4.17
N ILE A 181 -12.70 11.71 3.64
CA ILE A 181 -11.24 11.85 3.48
C ILE A 181 -10.90 12.50 2.13
N ILE A 182 -11.51 12.02 1.04
CA ILE A 182 -11.14 12.43 -0.32
C ILE A 182 -11.67 13.82 -0.68
N VAL A 183 -12.90 14.17 -0.30
CA VAL A 183 -13.53 15.44 -0.70
C VAL A 183 -12.77 16.67 -0.16
N PRO A 184 -12.41 16.74 1.14
CA PRO A 184 -11.62 17.86 1.65
C PRO A 184 -10.26 17.99 0.95
N TYR A 185 -9.63 16.86 0.63
CA TYR A 185 -8.37 16.84 -0.08
C TYR A 185 -8.48 17.39 -1.50
N LEU A 186 -9.43 16.87 -2.30
CA LEU A 186 -9.66 17.36 -3.65
C LEU A 186 -9.98 18.86 -3.63
N TYR A 187 -10.77 19.31 -2.67
CA TYR A 187 -11.05 20.74 -2.51
C TYR A 187 -9.79 21.56 -2.21
N SER A 188 -8.91 21.08 -1.32
CA SER A 188 -7.65 21.76 -0.99
C SER A 188 -6.71 21.87 -2.19
N GLU A 189 -6.55 20.79 -2.97
CA GLU A 189 -5.71 20.75 -4.17
C GLU A 189 -6.22 21.66 -5.29
N LEU A 190 -7.54 21.63 -5.55
CA LEU A 190 -8.15 22.48 -6.57
C LEU A 190 -8.06 23.97 -6.21
N LYS A 191 -8.17 24.30 -4.92
CA LYS A 191 -8.02 25.67 -4.42
C LYS A 191 -6.57 26.16 -4.51
N GLU A 192 -5.59 25.29 -4.30
CA GLU A 192 -4.17 25.64 -4.43
C GLU A 192 -3.78 25.92 -5.90
N LYS A 193 -4.30 25.15 -6.86
CA LYS A 193 -4.10 25.41 -8.30
C LYS A 193 -4.78 26.67 -8.83
N ALA A 194 -5.79 27.17 -8.13
CA ALA A 194 -6.53 28.38 -8.51
C ALA A 194 -5.89 29.68 -7.96
N ARG A 195 -4.83 29.58 -7.14
CA ARG A 195 -4.05 30.70 -6.62
C ARG A 195 -2.74 30.84 -7.37
#